data_AF-A0AAV6VVX5-F1
#
_entry.id   AF-A0AAV6VVX5-F1
#
_cell.length_a   1.000
_cell.length_b   1.000
_cell.length_c   1.000
_cell.angle_alpha   90.00
_cell.angle_beta   90.00
_cell.angle_gamma   90.00
#
_symmetry.space_group_name_H-M   'P 1'
#
loop_
_entity.id
_entity.type
_entity.pdbx_description
1 polymer ?
#
loop_
_entity_poly.entity_id
_entity_poly.type
_entity_poly.pdbx_seq_one_letter_code
_entity_poly.pdbx_strand_id
1 'polypeptide(L)'
;MDHSSSLMSHASLRMKQTHSRRLVYENSQIYQLLIDALAARGTSATVEAFVVGSLGRWDADNERVLRALDISPKYAKLMRKIMCTSCIKWSRDIYVKHLTDTRQF
;
A
#
# COMPACT_ATOMS: atom_id res chain seq x y z
N MET A 1 -12.49 -32.74 -5.78
CA MET A 1 -12.12 -31.85 -4.65
C MET A 1 -10.66 -31.47 -4.89
N ASP A 2 -10.20 -30.26 -5.22
CA ASP A 2 -10.85 -28.94 -5.24
C ASP A 2 -9.96 -27.95 -6.06
N HIS A 3 -9.49 -28.34 -7.26
CA HIS A 3 -8.54 -27.54 -8.04
C HIS A 3 -9.14 -26.24 -8.63
N SER A 4 -10.45 -26.19 -8.89
CA SER A 4 -11.12 -24.96 -9.36
C SER A 4 -11.28 -23.90 -8.26
N SER A 5 -11.44 -24.31 -7.00
CA SER A 5 -11.56 -23.40 -5.85
C SER A 5 -10.25 -22.64 -5.58
N SER A 6 -9.10 -23.31 -5.71
CA SER A 6 -7.77 -22.70 -5.58
C SER A 6 -7.46 -21.70 -6.70
N LEU A 7 -7.83 -22.02 -7.94
CA LEU A 7 -7.62 -21.14 -9.10
C LEU A 7 -8.48 -19.87 -9.05
N MET A 8 -9.74 -19.96 -8.58
CA MET A 8 -10.59 -18.78 -8.39
C MET A 8 -10.09 -17.88 -7.24
N SER A 9 -9.55 -18.47 -6.17
CA SER A 9 -8.91 -17.72 -5.08
C SER A 9 -7.67 -16.95 -5.57
N HIS A 10 -6.80 -17.61 -6.35
CA HIS A 10 -5.63 -16.97 -6.97
C HIS A 10 -6.01 -15.88 -7.99
N ALA A 11 -7.02 -16.10 -8.82
CA ALA A 11 -7.51 -15.11 -9.78
C ALA A 11 -8.13 -13.87 -9.10
N SER A 12 -8.90 -14.07 -8.02
CA SER A 12 -9.48 -13.01 -7.22
C SER A 12 -8.40 -12.20 -6.47
N LEU A 13 -7.38 -12.88 -5.93
CA LEU A 13 -6.22 -12.24 -5.30
C LEU A 13 -5.44 -11.39 -6.31
N ARG A 14 -5.22 -11.91 -7.53
CA ARG A 14 -4.54 -11.21 -8.62
C ARG A 14 -5.35 -10.01 -9.11
N MET A 15 -6.67 -10.11 -9.22
CA MET A 15 -7.55 -8.99 -9.56
C MET A 15 -7.55 -7.89 -8.48
N LYS A 16 -7.59 -8.26 -7.20
CA LYS A 16 -7.53 -7.28 -6.09
C LYS A 16 -6.18 -6.55 -6.03
N GLN A 17 -5.06 -7.25 -6.26
CA GLN A 17 -3.74 -6.60 -6.40
C GLN A 17 -3.66 -5.70 -7.63
N THR A 18 -4.33 -6.05 -8.74
CA THR A 18 -4.36 -5.24 -9.96
C THR A 18 -5.15 -3.94 -9.78
N HIS A 19 -6.25 -3.97 -9.01
CA HIS A 19 -7.05 -2.78 -8.71
C HIS A 19 -6.31 -1.78 -7.81
N SER A 20 -5.65 -2.25 -6.75
CA SER A 20 -4.83 -1.37 -5.89
C SER A 20 -3.69 -0.71 -6.68
N ARG A 21 -3.07 -1.44 -7.62
CA ARG A 21 -2.04 -0.87 -8.50
C ARG A 21 -2.60 0.21 -9.42
N ARG A 22 -3.82 0.05 -9.95
CA ARG A 22 -4.46 1.06 -10.79
C ARG A 22 -4.64 2.40 -10.06
N LEU A 23 -5.06 2.36 -8.79
CA LEU A 23 -5.19 3.58 -7.98
C LEU A 23 -3.85 4.24 -7.69
N VAL A 24 -2.76 3.45 -7.59
CA VAL A 24 -1.40 3.99 -7.46
C VAL A 24 -0.97 4.70 -8.74
N TYR A 25 -1.30 4.16 -9.92
CA TYR A 25 -1.03 4.83 -11.21
C TYR A 25 -1.87 6.09 -11.41
N GLU A 26 -3.14 6.08 -11.01
CA GLU A 26 -4.01 7.26 -11.09
C GLU A 26 -3.48 8.38 -10.18
N ASN A 27 -3.01 8.03 -8.97
CA ASN A 27 -2.36 8.99 -8.08
C ASN A 27 -0.95 9.40 -8.54
N SER A 28 -0.21 8.57 -9.28
CA SER A 28 1.14 8.91 -9.73
C SER A 28 1.14 10.07 -10.73
N GLN A 29 0.06 10.23 -11.49
CA GLN A 29 -0.10 11.34 -12.43
C GLN A 29 -0.12 12.72 -11.74
N ILE A 30 -0.67 12.79 -10.52
CA ILE A 30 -0.68 14.01 -9.71
C ILE A 30 0.75 14.48 -9.40
N TYR A 31 1.68 13.54 -9.24
CA TYR A 31 3.07 13.83 -8.93
C TYR A 31 3.96 13.96 -10.17
N GLN A 32 3.42 13.77 -11.38
CA GLN A 32 4.21 13.80 -12.61
C GLN A 32 4.93 15.14 -12.82
N LEU A 33 4.22 16.25 -12.59
CA LEU A 33 4.81 17.59 -12.70
C LEU A 33 6.01 17.79 -11.75
N LEU A 34 5.95 17.19 -10.55
CA LEU A 34 7.04 17.25 -9.58
C LEU A 34 8.23 16.40 -10.03
N ILE A 35 7.96 15.21 -10.57
CA ILE A 35 8.99 14.31 -11.12
C ILE A 35 9.73 15.02 -12.26
N ASP A 36 9.00 15.63 -13.19
CA ASP A 36 9.58 16.32 -14.35
C ASP A 36 10.42 17.54 -13.90
N ALA A 37 9.94 18.28 -12.90
CA ALA A 37 10.69 19.40 -12.32
C ALA A 37 11.97 18.97 -11.60
N LEU A 38 11.98 17.80 -10.96
CA LEU A 38 13.17 17.22 -10.33
C LEU A 38 14.14 16.66 -11.39
N ALA A 39 13.62 16.05 -12.44
CA ALA A 39 14.40 15.54 -13.57
C ALA A 39 15.13 16.68 -14.30
N ALA A 40 14.47 17.83 -14.51
CA ALA A 40 15.08 19.02 -15.09
C ALA A 40 16.26 19.58 -14.26
N ARG A 41 16.32 19.25 -12.96
CA ARG A 41 17.41 19.62 -12.04
C ARG A 41 18.49 18.53 -11.96
N GLY A 42 18.44 17.52 -12.84
CA GLY A 42 19.38 16.40 -12.87
C GLY A 42 19.13 15.32 -11.80
N THR A 43 17.95 15.32 -11.16
CA THR A 43 17.60 14.33 -10.12
C THR A 43 16.55 13.35 -10.63
N SER A 44 16.79 12.05 -10.48
CA SER A 44 15.79 11.02 -10.79
C SER A 44 14.82 10.86 -9.62
N ALA A 45 13.52 10.98 -9.86
CA ALA A 45 12.47 10.76 -8.87
C ALA A 45 11.56 9.59 -9.29
N THR A 46 11.15 8.77 -8.33
CA THR A 46 10.19 7.69 -8.55
C THR A 46 9.08 7.79 -7.51
N VAL A 47 7.85 7.50 -7.93
CA VAL A 47 6.68 7.47 -7.05
C VAL A 47 6.25 6.04 -6.88
N GLU A 48 6.30 5.58 -5.63
CA GLU A 48 5.94 4.24 -5.23
C GLU A 48 4.95 4.33 -4.07
N ALA A 49 4.06 3.34 -3.96
CA ALA A 49 3.07 3.29 -2.90
C ALA A 49 3.25 2.05 -2.04
N PHE A 50 2.97 2.22 -0.75
CA PHE A 50 2.85 1.10 0.18
C PHE A 50 1.40 0.61 0.21
N VAL A 51 1.20 -0.66 -0.12
CA VAL A 51 -0.11 -1.30 -0.05
C VAL A 51 -0.24 -2.08 1.25
N VAL A 52 -1.19 -1.69 2.09
CA VAL A 52 -1.52 -2.37 3.35
C VAL A 52 -3.02 -2.59 3.39
N GLY A 53 -3.44 -3.84 3.61
CA GLY A 53 -4.85 -4.19 3.76
C GLY A 53 -5.41 -3.73 5.10
N SER A 54 -6.73 -3.54 5.19
CA SER A 54 -7.43 -3.03 6.39
C SER A 54 -7.18 -3.81 7.68
N LEU A 55 -6.88 -5.11 7.57
CA LEU A 55 -6.52 -5.97 8.70
C LEU A 55 -5.00 -6.10 8.91
N GLY A 56 -4.21 -5.20 8.30
CA GLY A 56 -2.75 -5.18 8.41
C GLY A 56 -2.02 -6.12 7.45
N ARG A 57 -2.69 -6.64 6.42
CA ARG A 57 -2.02 -7.47 5.39
C ARG A 57 -0.96 -6.64 4.66
N TRP A 58 0.28 -7.07 4.72
CA TRP A 58 1.39 -6.44 4.01
C TRP A 58 1.50 -7.00 2.59
N ASP A 59 1.65 -6.12 1.58
CA ASP A 59 1.96 -6.54 0.22
C ASP A 59 3.47 -6.84 0.05
N ALA A 60 3.80 -7.94 -0.63
CA ALA A 60 5.20 -8.36 -0.80
C ALA A 60 6.01 -7.39 -1.67
N ASP A 61 5.37 -6.66 -2.58
CA ASP A 61 6.05 -5.71 -3.46
C ASP A 61 6.53 -4.46 -2.72
N ASN A 62 5.95 -4.15 -1.54
CA ASN A 62 6.42 -3.07 -0.69
C ASN A 62 7.89 -3.26 -0.28
N GLU A 63 8.38 -4.51 -0.24
CA GLU A 63 9.78 -4.80 0.06
C GLU A 63 10.73 -4.25 -1.01
N ARG A 64 10.28 -4.14 -2.27
CA ARG A 64 11.05 -3.50 -3.34
C ARG A 64 11.28 -2.03 -3.03
N VAL A 65 10.25 -1.34 -2.52
CA VAL A 65 10.31 0.09 -2.16
C VAL A 65 11.25 0.30 -0.97
N LEU A 66 11.16 -0.54 0.06
CA LEU A 66 12.07 -0.47 1.22
C LEU A 66 13.54 -0.67 0.82
N ARG A 67 13.81 -1.58 -0.12
CA ARG A 67 15.16 -1.78 -0.68
C ARG A 67 15.62 -0.61 -1.53
N ALA A 68 14.74 -0.04 -2.35
CA ALA A 68 15.09 1.12 -3.19
C ALA A 68 15.44 2.37 -2.37
N LEU A 69 14.84 2.50 -1.18
CA LEU A 69 15.14 3.56 -0.20
C LEU A 69 16.34 3.25 0.71
N ASP A 70 17.04 2.13 0.48
CA ASP A 70 18.18 1.65 1.28
C ASP A 70 17.89 1.60 2.79
N ILE A 71 16.67 1.18 3.15
CA ILE A 71 16.26 1.10 4.54
C ILE A 71 16.85 -0.16 5.19
N SER A 72 17.56 0.03 6.31
CA SER A 72 18.12 -1.11 7.06
C SER A 72 17.05 -2.15 7.43
N PRO A 73 17.37 -3.47 7.41
CA PRO A 73 16.38 -4.52 7.72
C PRO A 73 15.72 -4.38 9.10
N LYS A 74 16.47 -3.86 10.08
CA LYS A 74 15.97 -3.59 11.44
C LYS A 74 14.90 -2.50 11.41
N TYR A 75 15.16 -1.40 10.70
CA TYR A 75 14.20 -0.31 10.59
C TYR A 75 13.01 -0.68 9.70
N ALA A 76 13.24 -1.40 8.59
CA ALA A 76 12.19 -1.93 7.72
C ALA A 76 11.15 -2.74 8.52
N LYS A 77 11.60 -3.60 9.44
CA LYS A 77 10.72 -4.38 10.32
C LYS A 77 9.88 -3.50 11.25
N LEU A 78 10.46 -2.42 11.77
CA LEU A 78 9.74 -1.45 12.60
C LEU A 78 8.73 -0.67 11.78
N MET A 79 9.13 -0.16 10.62
CA MET A 79 8.28 0.60 9.70
C MET A 79 7.06 -0.22 9.27
N ARG A 80 7.27 -1.48 8.87
CA ARG A 80 6.17 -2.41 8.55
C ARG A 80 5.16 -2.51 9.68
N LYS A 81 5.62 -2.69 10.92
CA LYS A 81 4.74 -2.77 12.10
C LYS A 81 3.93 -1.49 12.28
N ILE A 82 4.58 -0.33 12.26
CA ILE A 82 3.93 0.98 12.43
C ILE A 82 2.85 1.21 11.36
N MET A 83 3.15 0.90 10.10
CA MET A 83 2.20 1.06 9.00
C MET A 83 1.00 0.11 9.13
N CYS A 84 1.24 -1.16 9.43
CA CYS A 84 0.18 -2.14 9.65
C CYS A 84 -0.72 -1.75 10.83
N THR A 85 -0.15 -1.37 11.98
CA THR A 85 -0.96 -0.99 13.15
C THR A 85 -1.73 0.30 12.91
N SER A 86 -1.14 1.26 12.19
CA SER A 86 -1.84 2.49 11.80
C SER A 86 -3.01 2.19 10.87
N CYS A 87 -2.82 1.34 9.86
CA CYS A 87 -3.89 0.95 8.94
C CYS A 87 -5.05 0.23 9.65
N ILE A 88 -4.75 -0.68 10.58
CA ILE A 88 -5.76 -1.35 11.40
C ILE A 88 -6.51 -0.33 12.27
N LYS A 89 -5.80 0.60 12.91
CA LYS A 89 -6.41 1.65 13.73
C LYS A 89 -7.39 2.47 12.89
N TRP A 90 -6.96 2.97 11.73
CA TRP A 90 -7.83 3.72 10.81
C TRP A 90 -9.05 2.91 10.35
N SER A 91 -8.86 1.63 10.01
CA SER A 91 -9.95 0.75 9.58
C SER A 91 -10.98 0.55 10.70
N ARG A 92 -10.51 0.33 11.93
CA ARG A 92 -11.36 0.25 13.13
C ARG A 92 -12.10 1.56 13.34
N ASP A 93 -11.43 2.70 13.26
CA ASP A 93 -12.03 4.00 13.54
C ASP A 93 -13.14 4.33 12.53
N ILE A 94 -12.96 3.97 11.25
CA ILE A 94 -14.00 4.07 10.22
C ILE A 94 -15.20 3.17 10.57
N TYR A 95 -14.94 1.92 10.96
CA TYR A 95 -16.00 0.97 11.33
C TYR A 95 -16.78 1.44 12.55
N VAL A 96 -16.10 1.86 13.62
CA VAL A 96 -16.74 2.35 14.85
C VAL A 96 -17.52 3.63 14.58
N LYS A 97 -16.97 4.54 13.76
CA LYS A 97 -17.69 5.74 13.33
C LYS A 97 -18.97 5.36 12.59
N HIS A 98 -18.92 4.37 11.70
CA HIS A 98 -20.11 3.92 10.99
C HIS A 98 -21.19 3.36 11.93
N LEU A 99 -20.80 2.67 13.01
CA LEU A 99 -21.75 2.09 13.97
C LEU A 99 -22.31 3.09 14.98
N THR A 100 -21.50 4.03 15.44
CA THR A 100 -21.82 4.90 16.59
C THR A 100 -22.07 6.36 16.19
N ASP A 101 -21.91 6.67 14.90
CA ASP A 101 -21.83 8.03 14.32
C ASP A 101 -20.82 8.96 15.02
N THR A 102 -19.96 8.38 15.85
CA THR A 102 -19.02 9.09 16.71
C THR A 102 -17.61 8.72 16.30
N ARG A 103 -16.77 9.72 16.02
CA ARG A 103 -15.37 9.49 15.66
C ARG A 103 -14.55 9.16 16.91
N GLN A 104 -13.81 8.05 16.87
CA GLN A 104 -12.83 7.71 17.90
C GLN A 104 -11.43 8.12 17.44
N PHE A 105 -10.65 8.76 18.33
CA PHE A 105 -9.32 9.30 18.07
C PHE A 105 -8.22 8.38 18.61
#